data_AF-A0A963HD72-F1
#
_entry.id   AF-A0A963HD72-F1
#
_cell.length_a   1.000
_cell.length_b   1.000
_cell.length_c   1.000
_cell.angle_alpha   90.00
_cell.angle_beta   90.00
_cell.angle_gamma   90.00
#
_symmetry.space_group_name_H-M   'P 1'
#
loop_
_entity.id
_entity.type
_entity.pdbx_description
1 polymer ?
#
loop_
_entity_poly.entity_id
_entity_poly.type
_entity_poly.pdbx_seq_one_letter_code
_entity_poly.pdbx_strand_id
1 'polypeptide(L)'
;MIPSKIVVCPRCHRPNRVPEARLGDRGQCGHCQSPLFDGSPIVLTEASFDRHVERSELPVLVDFWAPWCGPCRAMAPAFAAAAQQ
;
A
#
# COMPACT_ATOMS: atom_id res chain seq x y z
N MET A 1 -10.97 -20.12 -13.79
CA MET A 1 -10.56 -19.57 -12.47
C MET A 1 -10.22 -18.11 -12.70
N ILE A 2 -10.84 -17.16 -12.00
CA ILE A 2 -10.56 -15.73 -12.20
C ILE A 2 -9.20 -15.44 -11.53
N PRO A 3 -8.19 -14.93 -12.25
CA PRO A 3 -6.90 -14.62 -11.66
C PRO A 3 -7.07 -13.56 -10.56
N SER A 4 -6.35 -13.74 -9.46
CA SER A 4 -6.47 -12.88 -8.28
C SER A 4 -5.09 -12.61 -7.70
N LYS A 5 -4.91 -11.41 -7.17
CA LYS A 5 -3.74 -11.05 -6.37
C LYS A 5 -4.06 -10.98 -4.89
N ILE A 6 -3.06 -11.23 -4.06
CA ILE A 6 -3.09 -10.88 -2.65
C ILE A 6 -2.64 -9.42 -2.48
N VAL A 7 -3.47 -8.63 -1.80
CA VAL A 7 -3.23 -7.23 -1.45
C VAL A 7 -3.36 -7.06 0.05
N VAL A 8 -2.35 -6.53 0.72
CA VAL A 8 -2.40 -6.28 2.16
C VAL A 8 -3.08 -4.94 2.45
N CYS A 9 -4.08 -4.94 3.33
CA CYS A 9 -4.84 -3.74 3.65
C CYS A 9 -3.94 -2.65 4.29
N PRO A 10 -3.98 -1.40 3.81
CA PRO A 10 -3.17 -0.31 4.34
C PRO A 10 -3.52 0.04 5.80
N ARG A 11 -4.76 -0.24 6.22
CA ARG A 11 -5.29 0.13 7.53
C ARG A 11 -5.14 -0.94 8.61
N CYS A 12 -5.48 -2.20 8.30
CA CYS A 12 -5.49 -3.29 9.29
C CYS A 12 -4.47 -4.40 9.02
N HIS A 13 -3.69 -4.27 7.93
CA HIS A 13 -2.62 -5.19 7.55
C HIS A 13 -3.03 -6.65 7.30
N ARG A 14 -4.34 -6.90 7.12
CA ARG A 14 -4.83 -8.22 6.71
C ARG A 14 -4.67 -8.41 5.20
N PRO A 15 -4.23 -9.60 4.74
CA PRO A 15 -4.28 -9.96 3.32
C PRO A 15 -5.73 -10.02 2.82
N ASN A 16 -5.96 -9.50 1.62
CA ASN A 16 -7.21 -9.57 0.90
C ASN A 16 -6.94 -10.18 -0.48
N ARG A 17 -7.80 -11.10 -0.92
CA ARG A 17 -7.75 -11.62 -2.29
C ARG A 17 -8.58 -10.71 -3.18
N VAL A 18 -7.94 -10.10 -4.17
CA VAL A 18 -8.57 -9.16 -5.10
C VAL A 18 -8.51 -9.74 -6.51
N PRO A 19 -9.64 -9.86 -7.23
CA PRO A 19 -9.61 -10.24 -8.64
C PRO A 19 -8.77 -9.26 -9.45
N GLU A 20 -7.90 -9.73 -10.34
CA GLU A 20 -6.99 -8.87 -11.13
C GLU A 20 -7.78 -7.82 -11.94
N ALA A 21 -8.92 -8.21 -12.50
CA ALA A 21 -9.82 -7.34 -13.25
C ALA A 21 -10.40 -6.16 -12.44
N ARG A 22 -10.25 -6.17 -11.10
CA ARG A 22 -10.78 -5.16 -10.18
C ARG A 22 -9.70 -4.40 -9.41
N LEU A 23 -8.42 -4.58 -9.75
CA LEU A 23 -7.32 -3.88 -9.08
C LEU A 23 -7.36 -2.36 -9.27
N GLY A 24 -7.95 -1.88 -10.37
CA GLY A 24 -8.17 -0.45 -10.61
C GLY A 24 -9.38 0.14 -9.87
N ASP A 25 -10.19 -0.68 -9.22
CA ASP A 25 -11.34 -0.21 -8.44
C ASP A 25 -10.88 0.24 -7.05
N ARG A 26 -11.65 1.13 -6.41
CA ARG A 26 -11.49 1.47 -4.98
C ARG A 26 -12.10 0.40 -4.07
N GLY A 27 -11.63 -0.84 -4.19
CA GLY A 27 -12.09 -1.98 -3.41
C GLY A 27 -11.96 -1.77 -1.91
N GLN A 28 -12.79 -2.45 -1.11
CA GLN A 28 -12.77 -2.38 0.35
C GLN A 28 -12.14 -3.64 0.95
N CYS A 29 -11.48 -3.48 2.10
CA CYS A 29 -10.98 -4.61 2.87
C CYS A 29 -12.15 -5.41 3.47
N GLY A 30 -12.15 -6.73 3.27
CA GLY A 30 -13.20 -7.61 3.81
C GLY A 30 -13.23 -7.71 5.35
N HIS A 31 -12.20 -7.20 6.04
CA HIS A 31 -12.14 -7.20 7.51
C HIS A 31 -12.54 -5.87 8.14
N CYS A 32 -11.89 -4.76 7.76
CA CYS A 32 -12.11 -3.44 8.37
C CYS A 32 -12.90 -2.46 7.49
N GLN A 33 -13.32 -2.87 6.30
CA GLN A 33 -14.09 -2.09 5.33
C GLN A 33 -13.41 -0.80 4.83
N SER A 34 -12.16 -0.55 5.22
CA SER A 34 -11.37 0.58 4.71
C SER A 34 -10.98 0.34 3.24
N PRO A 35 -10.77 1.41 2.45
CA PRO A 35 -10.27 1.27 1.09
C PRO A 35 -8.95 0.49 1.04
N LEU A 36 -8.80 -0.38 0.03
CA LEU A 36 -7.54 -1.04 -0.29
C LEU A 36 -6.62 -0.12 -1.10
N PHE A 37 -7.22 0.80 -1.86
CA PHE A 37 -6.52 1.76 -2.70
C PHE A 37 -7.12 3.15 -2.47
N ASP A 38 -6.40 4.02 -1.77
CA ASP A 38 -6.78 5.40 -1.47
C ASP A 38 -5.80 6.45 -2.04
N GLY A 39 -4.80 6.00 -2.80
CA GLY A 39 -3.82 6.86 -3.47
C GLY A 39 -2.89 7.59 -2.51
N SER A 40 -2.69 7.06 -1.30
CA SER A 40 -1.83 7.68 -0.28
C SER A 40 -0.71 6.73 0.17
N PRO A 41 0.51 7.25 0.42
CA PRO A 41 1.56 6.47 1.06
C PRO A 41 1.12 5.95 2.43
N ILE A 42 1.49 4.70 2.73
CA ILE A 42 1.33 4.13 4.06
C ILE A 42 2.61 4.28 4.87
N VAL A 43 2.48 4.69 6.13
CA VAL A 43 3.59 4.66 7.07
C VAL A 43 3.74 3.23 7.59
N LEU A 44 4.89 2.62 7.31
CA LEU A 44 5.21 1.28 7.78
C LEU A 44 6.08 1.34 9.03
N THR A 45 5.82 0.38 9.92
CA THR A 45 6.70 -0.02 11.02
C THR A 45 7.36 -1.36 10.69
N GLU A 46 8.37 -1.77 11.44
CA GLU A 46 8.97 -3.12 11.36
C GLU A 46 7.88 -4.21 11.40
N ALA A 47 6.92 -4.09 12.32
CA ALA A 47 5.84 -5.06 12.48
C ALA A 47 4.87 -5.15 11.28
N SER A 48 4.80 -4.12 10.45
CA SER A 48 3.93 -4.08 9.26
C SER A 48 4.69 -4.26 7.95
N PHE A 49 6.00 -4.00 7.93
CA PHE A 49 6.82 -3.98 6.71
C PHE A 49 6.81 -5.33 6.00
N ASP A 50 7.22 -6.40 6.67
CA ASP A 50 7.29 -7.74 6.08
C ASP A 50 5.94 -8.21 5.55
N ARG A 51 4.85 -7.87 6.24
CA ARG A 51 3.49 -8.19 5.76
C ARG A 51 3.23 -7.55 4.42
N HIS A 52 3.54 -6.26 4.25
CA HIS A 52 3.26 -5.55 3.00
C HIS A 52 4.19 -5.98 1.88
N VAL A 53 5.48 -6.16 2.14
CA VAL A 53 6.49 -6.47 1.12
C VAL A 53 6.47 -7.94 0.70
N GLU A 54 6.32 -8.87 1.64
CA GLU A 54 6.39 -10.31 1.32
C GLU A 54 5.05 -10.90 0.92
N ARG A 55 3.93 -10.38 1.45
CA ARG A 55 2.60 -10.99 1.24
C ARG A 55 1.75 -10.29 0.19
N SER A 56 2.12 -9.08 -0.23
CA SER A 56 1.45 -8.46 -1.38
C SER A 56 2.04 -9.01 -2.66
N GLU A 57 1.17 -9.38 -3.59
CA GLU A 57 1.56 -9.80 -4.94
C GLU A 57 1.54 -8.62 -5.92
N LEU A 58 1.27 -7.41 -5.42
CA LEU A 58 1.47 -6.16 -6.15
C LEU A 58 2.89 -5.64 -5.89
N PRO A 59 3.53 -4.96 -6.87
CA PRO A 59 4.79 -4.28 -6.63
C PRO A 59 4.66 -3.25 -5.50
N VAL A 60 5.62 -3.25 -4.58
CA VAL A 60 5.68 -2.29 -3.47
C VAL A 60 6.87 -1.37 -3.69
N LEU A 61 6.60 -0.06 -3.76
CA LEU A 61 7.62 0.98 -3.73
C LEU A 61 7.76 1.50 -2.30
N VAL A 62 8.99 1.57 -1.78
CA VAL A 62 9.27 1.97 -0.40
C VAL A 62 10.17 3.20 -0.40
N ASP A 63 9.76 4.23 0.34
CA ASP A 63 10.59 5.38 0.70
C ASP A 63 11.18 5.17 2.11
N PHE A 64 12.49 4.91 2.19
CA PHE A 64 13.21 4.82 3.45
C PHE A 64 13.73 6.21 3.82
N TRP A 65 13.09 6.84 4.80
CA TRP A 65 13.33 8.24 5.16
C TRP A 65 13.56 8.42 6.66
N ALA A 66 13.98 9.64 7.04
CA ALA A 66 14.10 10.05 8.43
C ALA A 66 13.57 11.49 8.63
N PRO A 67 12.97 11.83 9.79
CA PRO A 67 12.35 13.14 10.01
C PRO A 67 13.34 14.30 9.99
N TRP A 68 14.60 14.04 10.33
CA TRP A 68 15.68 15.01 10.32
C TRP A 68 16.35 15.17 8.94
N CYS A 69 16.09 14.27 7.98
CA CYS A 69 16.66 14.32 6.63
C CYS A 69 16.00 15.42 5.78
N GLY A 70 16.76 16.48 5.48
CA GLY A 70 16.30 17.60 4.64
C GLY A 70 15.81 17.17 3.24
N PRO A 71 16.62 16.45 2.45
CA PRO A 71 16.22 15.96 1.14
C PRO A 71 14.98 15.05 1.17
N CYS A 72 14.87 14.17 2.17
CA CYS A 72 13.73 13.27 2.31
C CYS A 72 12.42 14.05 2.53
N ARG A 73 12.44 15.08 3.40
CA ARG A 73 11.28 15.96 3.60
C ARG A 73 10.89 16.71 2.31
N ALA A 74 11.86 17.10 1.49
CA ALA A 74 11.59 17.74 0.21
C ALA A 74 10.99 16.76 -0.83
N MET A 75 11.32 15.47 -0.74
CA MET A 75 10.83 14.41 -1.63
C MET A 75 9.42 13.91 -1.26
N ALA A 76 9.06 13.95 0.03
CA ALA A 76 7.75 13.51 0.55
C ALA A 76 6.51 13.95 -0.27
N PRO A 77 6.35 15.22 -0.69
CA PRO A 77 5.19 15.61 -1.53
C PRO A 77 5.21 14.97 -2.92
N ALA A 78 6.39 14.77 -3.52
CA ALA A 78 6.49 14.09 -4.82
C ALA A 78 6.14 12.60 -4.70
N PHE A 79 6.55 11.95 -3.60
CA PHE A 79 6.16 10.57 -3.31
C PHE A 79 4.65 10.42 -3.10
N ALA A 80 4.03 11.34 -2.35
CA ALA A 80 2.58 11.37 -2.17
C ALA A 80 1.82 11.62 -3.49
N ALA A 81 2.36 12.48 -4.37
CA ALA A 81 1.78 12.71 -5.69
C ALA A 81 1.92 11.48 -6.61
N ALA A 82 3.04 10.76 -6.55
CA ALA A 82 3.24 9.53 -7.31
C ALA A 82 2.25 8.43 -6.90
N ALA A 83 1.87 8.36 -5.62
CA ALA A 83 0.90 7.39 -5.12
C ALA A 83 -0.52 7.58 -5.68
N GLN A 84 -0.83 8.73 -6.27
CA GLN A 84 -2.14 9.04 -6.85
C GLN A 84 -2.28 8.69 -8.34
N GLN A 85 -1.18 8.29 -9.00
CA GLN A 85 -1.14 7.96 -10.42
C GLN A 85 -1.46 6.49 -10.67
#